data_AF-A0A3D4LJ24-F1
#
_entry.id   AF-A0A3D4LJ24-F1
#
_cell.length_a   1.000
_cell.length_b   1.000
_cell.length_c   1.000
_cell.angle_alpha   90.00
_cell.angle_beta   90.00
_cell.angle_gamma   90.00
#
_symmetry.space_group_name_H-M   'P 1'
#
loop_
_entity.id
_entity.type
_entity.pdbx_description
1 polymer ?
#
loop_
_entity_poly.entity_id
_entity_poly.type
_entity_poly.pdbx_seq_one_letter_code
_entity_poly.pdbx_strand_id
1 'polypeptide(L)' 'SYSENKIIIISTHLVNEIEKILDTVIFLKDGVVELFGDAEELRQTRGLSVEGLYKEVFKNA' A
#
# COMPACT_ATOMS: atom_id res chain seq x y z
N SER A 1 22.11 -12.83 -5.77
CA SER A 1 22.53 -11.43 -5.60
C SER A 1 21.29 -10.55 -5.76
N TYR A 2 20.52 -10.40 -4.68
CA TYR A 2 19.47 -9.38 -4.59
C TYR A 2 20.19 -8.10 -4.17
N SER A 3 20.48 -7.24 -5.13
CA SER A 3 21.20 -5.99 -4.93
C SER A 3 20.32 -5.05 -4.11
N GLU A 4 20.82 -4.51 -3.00
CA GLU A 4 20.14 -3.52 -2.13
C GLU A 4 19.77 -2.20 -2.84
N ASN A 5 20.16 -2.02 -4.11
CA ASN A 5 19.90 -0.82 -4.92
C ASN A 5 18.88 -1.04 -6.06
N LYS A 6 17.83 -1.85 -5.83
CA LYS A 6 16.77 -2.06 -6.81
C LYS A 6 15.43 -1.62 -6.24
N ILE A 7 14.73 -0.78 -6.99
CA ILE A 7 13.34 -0.41 -6.70
C ILE A 7 12.43 -1.35 -7.46
N ILE A 8 11.51 -2.00 -6.75
CA ILE A 8 10.44 -2.80 -7.33
C ILE A 8 9.15 -2.01 -7.19
N ILE A 9 8.50 -1.71 -8.32
CA ILE A 9 7.20 -1.06 -8.34
C ILE A 9 6.17 -2.12 -8.71
N ILE A 10 5.19 -2.32 -7.83
CA ILE A 10 4.11 -3.29 -8.01
C ILE A 10 2.80 -2.52 -8.07
N SER A 11 2.03 -2.72 -9.14
CA SER A 11 0.64 -2.27 -9.22
C SER A 11 -0.27 -3.49 -9.12
N THR A 12 -1.13 -3.52 -8.11
CA THR A 12 -2.09 -4.60 -7.90
C THR A 12 -3.32 -4.08 -7.18
N HIS A 13 -4.42 -4.81 -7.33
CA HIS A 13 -5.62 -4.67 -6.49
C HIS A 13 -5.68 -5.76 -5.39
N LEU A 14 -4.81 -6.77 -5.45
CA LEU A 14 -4.72 -7.89 -4.50
C LEU A 14 -3.67 -7.59 -3.42
N VAL A 15 -3.94 -6.57 -2.61
CA VAL A 15 -2.99 -6.04 -1.62
C VAL A 15 -2.74 -7.05 -0.49
N ASN A 16 -3.73 -7.87 -0.16
CA ASN A 16 -3.67 -8.90 0.89
C ASN A 16 -2.59 -9.96 0.65
N GLU A 17 -2.24 -10.26 -0.62
CA GLU A 17 -1.23 -11.27 -0.94
C GLU A 17 0.20 -10.76 -0.77
N ILE A 18 0.41 -9.45 -0.93
CA ILE A 18 1.74 -8.84 -0.98
C ILE A 18 2.03 -7.89 0.17
N GLU A 19 1.07 -7.62 1.07
CA GLU A 19 1.20 -6.67 2.18
C GLU A 19 2.51 -6.83 2.97
N LYS A 20 2.97 -8.07 3.19
CA LYS A 20 4.18 -8.37 3.98
C LYS A 20 5.51 -7.97 3.33
N ILE A 21 5.51 -7.70 2.02
CA ILE A 21 6.72 -7.34 1.26
C ILE A 21 6.72 -5.87 0.82
N LEU A 22 5.71 -5.09 1.24
CA LEU A 22 5.59 -3.69 0.90
C LEU A 22 6.26 -2.83 1.97
N ASP A 23 7.25 -2.05 1.56
CA ASP A 23 7.85 -1.02 2.41
C ASP A 23 7.09 0.31 2.30
N THR A 24 6.58 0.63 1.10
CA THR A 24 5.87 1.90 0.82
C THR A 24 4.62 1.63 0.01
N VAL A 25 3.53 2.33 0.34
CA VAL A 25 2.21 2.17 -0.30
C VAL A 25 1.78 3.49 -0.93
N ILE A 26 1.23 3.42 -2.14
CA ILE A 26 0.56 4.52 -2.83
C ILE A 26 -0.82 4.01 -3.25
N PHE A 27 -1.90 4.58 -2.70
CA PHE A 27 -3.26 4.34 -3.18
C PHE A 27 -3.68 5.43 -4.15
N LEU A 28 -3.96 5.01 -5.38
CA LEU A 28 -4.41 5.86 -6.48
C LEU A 28 -5.89 5.64 -6.74
N LYS A 29 -6.66 6.72 -6.75
CA LYS A 29 -8.08 6.71 -7.09
C LYS A 29 -8.39 7.91 -7.98
N ASP A 30 -9.06 7.67 -9.10
CA ASP A 30 -9.48 8.73 -10.05
C ASP A 30 -8.35 9.70 -10.47
N GLY A 31 -7.12 9.18 -10.59
CA GLY A 31 -5.94 9.96 -10.95
C GLY A 31 -5.32 10.78 -9.80
N VAL A 32 -5.80 10.61 -8.58
CA VAL A 32 -5.34 11.29 -7.37
C VAL A 32 -4.69 10.29 -6.40
N VAL A 33 -3.63 10.73 -5.72
CA VAL A 33 -3.02 9.98 -4.61
C VAL A 33 -3.86 10.23 -3.35
N GLU A 34 -4.66 9.23 -2.97
CA GLU A 34 -5.53 9.30 -1.79
C GLU A 34 -4.76 9.01 -0.50
N LEU A 35 -3.72 8.17 -0.59
CA LEU A 35 -2.89 7.79 0.54
C LEU A 35 -1.48 7.44 0.05
N PHE A 36 -0.47 7.90 0.78
CA PHE A 36 0.92 7.60 0.52
C PHE A 36 1.70 7.54 1.83
N GLY A 37 2.56 6.53 2.00
CA GLY A 37 3.45 6.45 3.15
C GLY A 37 4.11 5.08 3.31
N ASP A 38 4.91 4.98 4.37
CA ASP A 38 5.48 3.72 4.84
C ASP A 38 4.35 2.78 5.28
N ALA A 39 4.43 1.52 4.83
CA ALA A 39 3.36 0.55 5.06
C ALA A 39 3.15 0.27 6.56
N GLU A 40 4.24 0.18 7.32
CA GLU A 40 4.20 -0.14 8.75
C GLU A 40 3.69 1.03 9.57
N GLU A 41 4.18 2.24 9.29
CA GLU A 41 3.71 3.46 9.96
C GLU A 41 2.20 3.68 9.73
N LEU A 42 1.72 3.46 8.51
CA LEU A 42 0.30 3.54 8.18
C LEU A 42 -0.54 2.52 8.96
N ARG A 43 -0.07 1.26 9.04
CA ARG A 43 -0.75 0.21 9.82
C ARG A 43 -0.84 0.57 11.29
N GLN A 44 0.26 1.04 11.88
CA GLN A 44 0.32 1.41 13.30
C GLN A 44 -0.54 2.63 13.62
N THR A 45 -0.48 3.67 12.79
CA THR A 45 -1.20 4.94 13.01
C THR A 45 -2.71 4.76 12.84
N ARG A 46 -3.15 3.91 11.91
CA ARG A 46 -4.57 3.70 11.61
C ARG A 46 -5.17 2.50 12.34
N GLY A 47 -4.35 1.60 12.87
CA GLY A 47 -4.81 0.36 13.51
C GLY A 47 -5.46 -0.62 12.52
N LEU A 48 -5.13 -0.52 11.23
CA LEU A 48 -5.69 -1.33 10.15
C LEU A 48 -4.56 -2.05 9.39
N SER A 49 -4.86 -3.17 8.75
CA SER A 49 -3.96 -3.75 7.73
C SER A 49 -3.92 -2.86 6.49
N VAL A 50 -2.93 -3.06 5.62
CA VAL A 50 -2.87 -2.34 4.34
C VAL A 50 -4.09 -2.68 3.48
N GLU A 51 -4.59 -3.91 3.54
CA GLU A 51 -5.89 -4.29 2.93
C GLU A 51 -7.07 -3.49 3.54
N GLY A 52 -7.08 -3.28 4.86
CA GLY A 52 -8.10 -2.49 5.53
C GLY A 52 -8.09 -1.03 5.07
N LEU A 53 -6.91 -0.44 4.94
CA LEU A 53 -6.72 0.93 4.42
C LEU A 53 -7.18 1.04 2.96
N TYR A 54 -6.85 0.05 2.14
CA TYR A 54 -7.34 -0.03 0.76
C TYR A 54 -8.88 -0.02 0.74
N LYS A 55 -9.53 -0.89 1.52
CA LYS A 55 -10.99 -0.94 1.59
C LYS A 55 -11.62 0.37 2.10
N GLU A 56 -10.94 1.13 2.96
CA GLU A 56 -11.40 2.44 3.41
C GLU A 56 -11.37 3.49 2.29
N VAL A 57 -10.26 3.58 1.55
CA VAL A 57 -10.09 4.50 0.41
C VAL A 57 -11.07 4.20 -0.74
N PHE A 58 -11.30 2.91 -1.00
CA PHE A 58 -12.15 2.45 -2.11
C PHE A 58 -13.57 2.05 -1.69
N LYS A 59 -14.02 2.39 -0.47
CA LYS A 59 -15.33 1.97 0.08
C LYS A 59 -16.56 2.43 -0.73
N ASN A 60 -16.38 3.41 -1.61
CA ASN A 60 -17.43 4.01 -2.46
C ASN A 60 -17.05 4.00 -3.95
N ALA A 61 -16.20 3.06 -4.39
CA ALA A 61 -15.83 2.88 -5.80
C ALA A 61 -16.77 1.89 -6.50
#